data_AF-A0A4Y6UZM0-F1
#
_entry.id   AF-A0A4Y6UZM0-F1
#
_cell.length_a   1.000
_cell.length_b   1.000
_cell.length_c   1.000
_cell.angle_alpha   90.00
_cell.angle_beta   90.00
_cell.angle_gamma   90.00
#
_symmetry.space_group_name_H-M   'P 1'
#
loop_
_entity.id
_entity.type
_entity.pdbx_description
1 polymer ?
#
loop_
_entity_poly.entity_id
_entity_poly.type
_entity_poly.pdbx_seq_one_letter_code
_entity_poly.pdbx_strand_id
1 'polypeptide(L)'
;MPSNLVIEEYRKKLRQAAWRLQYYERKRLRNELVFDYIQKETHGVDPTNLIEEMGLHEAIQLIPYPQGRAIIYELFVNDKTEKELAKEMQVTQQAVSKWKRKSLKYLCQTLSS
;
A
#
# COMPACT_ATOMS: atom_id res chain seq x y z
N MET A 1 42.90 12.03 -7.61
CA MET A 1 41.91 11.48 -8.56
C MET A 1 41.13 10.38 -7.85
N PRO A 2 39.81 10.53 -7.61
CA PRO A 2 39.04 9.44 -7.01
C PRO A 2 39.15 8.21 -7.91
N SER A 3 39.50 7.07 -7.32
CA SER A 3 39.68 5.80 -8.03
C SER A 3 38.37 5.40 -8.72
N ASN A 4 38.43 4.92 -9.96
CA ASN A 4 37.26 4.51 -10.77
C ASN A 4 36.27 3.60 -10.03
N LEU A 5 36.76 2.81 -9.06
CA LEU A 5 35.97 1.97 -8.17
C LEU A 5 34.96 2.75 -7.32
N VAL A 6 35.35 3.91 -6.80
CA VAL A 6 34.48 4.77 -5.99
C VAL A 6 33.32 5.30 -6.83
N ILE A 7 33.61 5.71 -8.07
CA ILE A 7 32.59 6.22 -9.01
C ILE A 7 31.56 5.12 -9.35
N GLU A 8 32.01 3.89 -9.58
CA GLU A 8 31.13 2.74 -9.87
C GLU A 8 30.24 2.36 -8.68
N GLU A 9 30.73 2.45 -7.44
CA GLU A 9 29.91 2.24 -6.24
C GLU A 9 28.81 3.29 -6.10
N TYR A 10 29.11 4.56 -6.35
CA TYR A 10 28.09 5.62 -6.34
C TYR A 10 27.04 5.42 -7.44
N ARG A 11 27.46 5.03 -8.65
CA ARG A 11 26.53 4.67 -9.75
C ARG A 11 25.64 3.50 -9.38
N LYS A 12 26.15 2.50 -8.66
CA LYS A 12 25.35 1.37 -8.17
C LYS A 12 24.31 1.83 -7.14
N LYS A 13 24.71 2.65 -6.17
CA LYS A 13 23.78 3.21 -5.16
C LYS A 13 22.70 4.08 -5.78
N LEU A 14 23.06 4.94 -6.75
CA LEU A 14 22.11 5.76 -7.51
C LEU A 14 21.10 4.90 -8.27
N ARG A 15 21.55 3.84 -8.95
CA ARG A 15 20.66 2.90 -9.64
C ARG A 15 19.69 2.21 -8.68
N GLN A 16 20.16 1.80 -7.50
CA GLN A 16 19.31 1.19 -6.48
C GLN A 16 18.29 2.18 -5.91
N ALA A 17 18.69 3.43 -5.66
CA ALA A 17 17.78 4.48 -5.22
C ALA A 17 16.72 4.80 -6.27
N ALA A 18 17.13 4.96 -7.54
CA ALA A 18 16.21 5.16 -8.65
C ALA A 18 15.25 3.97 -8.83
N TRP A 19 15.75 2.73 -8.69
CA TRP A 19 14.90 1.54 -8.72
C TRP A 19 13.88 1.54 -7.59
N ARG A 20 14.28 1.90 -6.37
CA ARG A 20 13.37 2.03 -5.22
C ARG A 20 12.31 3.11 -5.46
N LEU A 21 12.70 4.25 -6.03
CA LEU A 21 11.78 5.33 -6.39
C LEU A 21 10.75 4.87 -7.43
N GLN A 22 11.19 4.29 -8.54
CA GLN A 22 10.30 3.76 -9.57
C GLN A 22 9.42 2.62 -9.06
N TYR A 23 9.98 1.78 -8.18
CA TYR A 23 9.22 0.73 -7.52
C TYR A 23 8.12 1.32 -6.63
N TYR A 24 8.45 2.35 -5.85
CA TYR A 24 7.51 3.09 -5.01
C TYR A 24 6.39 3.71 -5.85
N GLU A 25 6.70 4.42 -6.93
CA GLU A 25 5.70 5.01 -7.83
C GLU A 25 4.78 3.95 -8.45
N ARG A 26 5.34 2.86 -9.00
CA ARG A 26 4.55 1.75 -9.54
C ARG A 26 3.64 1.13 -8.50
N LYS A 27 4.08 1.06 -7.25
CA LYS A 27 3.31 0.53 -6.13
C LYS A 27 2.21 1.51 -5.71
N ARG A 28 2.51 2.81 -5.64
CA ARG A 28 1.54 3.88 -5.35
C ARG A 28 0.42 3.87 -6.39
N LEU A 29 0.77 3.88 -7.68
CA LEU A 29 -0.19 3.77 -8.78
C LEU A 29 -1.06 2.51 -8.69
N ARG A 30 -0.46 1.36 -8.34
CA ARG A 30 -1.24 0.14 -8.14
C ARG A 30 -2.23 0.27 -6.98
N ASN A 31 -1.84 0.95 -5.92
CA ASN A 31 -2.71 1.17 -4.76
C ASN A 31 -3.84 2.15 -5.10
N GLU A 32 -3.54 3.26 -5.79
CA GLU A 32 -4.54 4.20 -6.33
C GLU A 32 -5.54 3.46 -7.23
N LEU A 33 -5.07 2.63 -8.18
CA LEU A 33 -5.93 1.81 -9.04
C LEU A 33 -6.84 0.83 -8.26
N VAL A 34 -6.39 0.33 -7.11
CA VAL A 34 -7.23 -0.54 -6.26
C VAL A 34 -8.31 0.28 -5.57
N PHE A 35 -7.98 1.50 -5.11
CA PHE A 35 -8.99 2.42 -4.60
C PHE A 35 -10.00 2.77 -5.68
N ASP A 36 -9.57 3.17 -6.88
CA ASP A 36 -10.46 3.45 -8.02
C ASP A 36 -11.38 2.27 -8.35
N TYR A 37 -10.84 1.04 -8.34
CA TYR A 37 -11.63 -0.16 -8.58
C TYR A 37 -12.69 -0.38 -7.50
N ILE A 38 -12.32 -0.19 -6.23
CA ILE A 38 -13.25 -0.34 -5.11
C ILE A 38 -14.30 0.78 -5.12
N GLN A 39 -13.93 2.02 -5.44
CA GLN A 39 -14.87 3.13 -5.61
C GLN A 39 -15.93 2.83 -6.66
N LYS A 40 -15.54 2.24 -7.80
CA LYS A 40 -16.47 1.79 -8.84
C LYS A 40 -17.43 0.72 -8.32
N GLU A 41 -16.98 -0.18 -7.45
CA GLU A 41 -17.86 -1.17 -6.78
C GLU A 41 -18.76 -0.56 -5.69
N THR A 42 -18.36 0.57 -5.08
CA THR A 42 -19.09 1.24 -3.99
C THR A 42 -19.91 2.45 -4.47
N HIS A 43 -20.35 2.47 -5.73
CA HIS A 43 -21.19 3.53 -6.32
C HIS A 43 -20.55 4.93 -6.33
N GLY A 44 -19.23 5.03 -6.51
CA GLY A 44 -18.56 6.27 -6.88
C GLY A 44 -18.29 7.24 -5.73
N VAL A 45 -18.27 6.78 -4.49
CA VAL A 45 -17.87 7.64 -3.37
C VAL A 45 -16.36 7.61 -3.20
N ASP A 46 -15.75 8.79 -3.24
CA ASP A 46 -14.31 9.01 -3.14
C ASP A 46 -13.90 9.43 -1.72
N PRO A 47 -13.37 8.52 -0.89
CA PRO A 47 -12.92 8.85 0.46
C PRO A 47 -11.53 9.49 0.48
N THR A 48 -10.86 9.69 -0.66
CA THR A 48 -9.44 10.10 -0.71
C THR A 48 -9.22 11.43 0.02
N ASN A 49 -10.08 12.43 -0.23
CA ASN A 49 -10.01 13.72 0.45
C ASN A 49 -10.20 13.58 1.98
N LEU A 50 -11.11 12.71 2.42
CA LEU A 50 -11.37 12.50 3.85
C LEU A 50 -10.23 11.73 4.53
N ILE A 51 -9.59 10.79 3.82
CA ILE A 51 -8.39 10.08 4.31
C ILE A 51 -7.19 11.00 4.40
N GLU A 52 -7.06 11.98 3.49
CA GLU A 52 -6.00 13.00 3.56
C GLU A 52 -6.17 13.91 4.77
N GLU A 53 -7.39 14.32 5.10
CA GLU A 53 -7.68 15.15 6.28
C GLU A 53 -7.59 14.37 7.61
N MET A 54 -8.13 13.16 7.65
CA MET A 54 -8.14 12.29 8.84
C MET A 54 -6.79 11.57 9.06
N GLY A 55 -5.99 11.41 8.01
CA GLY A 55 -4.73 10.70 8.06
C GLY A 55 -4.87 9.16 8.01
N LEU A 56 -3.89 8.52 7.37
CA LEU A 56 -3.88 7.09 7.10
C LEU A 56 -3.99 6.20 8.36
N HIS A 57 -3.35 6.58 9.46
CA HIS A 57 -3.36 5.78 10.69
C HIS A 57 -4.73 5.75 11.35
N GLU A 58 -5.43 6.88 11.37
CA GLU A 58 -6.79 6.99 11.93
C GLU A 58 -7.79 6.23 11.06
N ALA A 59 -7.66 6.35 9.72
CA ALA A 59 -8.44 5.54 8.78
C ALA A 59 -8.29 4.04 9.07
N ILE A 60 -7.07 3.57 9.28
CA ILE A 60 -6.80 2.15 9.59
C ILE A 60 -7.51 1.71 10.89
N GLN A 61 -7.60 2.57 11.90
CA GLN A 61 -8.28 2.21 13.16
C GLN A 61 -9.79 2.01 13.01
N LEU A 62 -10.41 2.62 12.00
CA LEU A 62 -11.84 2.41 11.71
C LEU A 62 -12.14 0.98 11.25
N ILE A 63 -11.14 0.26 10.69
CA ILE A 63 -11.34 -1.12 10.24
C ILE A 63 -11.70 -2.01 11.45
N PRO A 64 -12.90 -2.62 11.48
CA PRO A 64 -13.36 -3.39 12.63
C PRO A 64 -12.71 -4.77 12.72
N TYR A 65 -12.02 -5.20 11.65
CA TYR A 65 -11.38 -6.50 11.56
C TYR A 65 -9.91 -6.40 11.99
N PRO A 66 -9.46 -7.03 13.09
CA PRO A 66 -8.06 -6.96 13.52
C PRO A 66 -7.08 -7.46 12.46
N GLN A 67 -7.42 -8.56 11.78
CA GLN A 67 -6.64 -9.11 10.67
C GLN A 67 -6.61 -8.16 9.46
N GLY A 68 -7.75 -7.55 9.13
CA GLY A 68 -7.84 -6.56 8.07
C GLY A 68 -6.99 -5.32 8.37
N ARG A 69 -7.05 -4.84 9.62
CA ARG A 69 -6.27 -3.70 10.12
C ARG A 69 -4.77 -3.96 10.01
N ALA A 70 -4.30 -5.10 10.51
CA ALA A 70 -2.90 -5.51 10.42
C ALA A 70 -2.46 -5.62 8.96
N ILE A 71 -3.27 -6.23 8.10
CA ILE A 71 -2.94 -6.38 6.67
C ILE A 71 -2.85 -5.01 5.99
N ILE A 72 -3.79 -4.10 6.20
CA ILE A 72 -3.74 -2.76 5.60
C ILE A 72 -2.53 -1.98 6.12
N TYR A 73 -2.23 -2.05 7.43
CA TYR A 73 -1.06 -1.41 8.00
C TYR A 73 0.25 -1.91 7.35
N GLU A 74 0.44 -3.22 7.24
CA GLU A 74 1.65 -3.79 6.64
C GLU A 74 1.80 -3.40 5.16
N LEU A 75 0.70 -3.34 4.41
CA LEU A 75 0.72 -3.05 2.97
C LEU A 75 0.94 -1.56 2.66
N PHE A 76 0.36 -0.66 3.46
CA PHE A 76 0.28 0.79 3.19
C PHE A 76 1.17 1.65 4.10
N VAL A 77 1.52 1.18 5.30
CA VAL A 77 2.43 1.89 6.22
C VAL A 77 3.83 1.29 6.18
N ASN A 78 3.97 -0.04 6.30
CA ASN A 78 5.27 -0.71 6.27
C ASN A 78 5.76 -1.10 4.87
N ASP A 79 4.99 -0.72 3.86
CA ASP A 79 5.33 -0.92 2.47
C ASP A 79 5.57 -2.38 2.01
N LYS A 80 5.04 -3.38 2.72
CA LYS A 80 5.14 -4.78 2.28
C LYS A 80 4.29 -5.05 1.05
N THR A 81 4.70 -6.03 0.24
CA THR A 81 3.85 -6.60 -0.80
C THR A 81 2.90 -7.64 -0.23
N GLU A 82 1.79 -7.89 -0.93
CA GLU A 82 0.87 -8.97 -0.58
C GLU A 82 1.57 -10.34 -0.54
N LYS A 83 2.61 -10.53 -1.36
CA LYS A 83 3.40 -11.78 -1.41
C LYS A 83 4.33 -11.91 -0.20
N GLU A 84 5.04 -10.85 0.17
CA GLU A 84 5.90 -10.83 1.37
C GLU A 84 5.06 -11.04 2.62
N LEU A 85 3.95 -10.32 2.74
CA LEU A 85 3.04 -10.44 3.87
C LEU A 85 2.39 -11.82 3.94
N ALA A 86 1.98 -12.39 2.81
CA ALA A 86 1.45 -13.76 2.77
C ALA A 86 2.47 -14.79 3.27
N LYS A 87 3.74 -14.63 2.90
CA LYS A 87 4.82 -15.50 3.38
C LYS A 87 5.04 -15.35 4.89
N GLU A 88 5.08 -14.12 5.41
CA GLU A 88 5.26 -13.86 6.85
C GLU A 88 4.10 -14.40 7.69
N MET A 89 2.86 -14.21 7.21
CA MET A 89 1.65 -14.66 7.89
C MET A 89 1.33 -16.15 7.65
N GLN A 90 2.12 -16.85 6.83
CA GLN A 90 1.88 -18.25 6.42
C GLN A 90 0.49 -18.48 5.81
N VAL A 91 0.02 -17.54 5.00
CA VAL A 91 -1.26 -17.62 4.28
C VAL A 91 -1.04 -17.50 2.78
N THR A 92 -2.09 -17.73 1.98
CA THR A 92 -2.01 -17.49 0.54
C THR A 92 -2.06 -15.99 0.23
N GLN A 93 -1.41 -15.57 -0.86
CA GLN A 93 -1.54 -14.20 -1.37
C GLN A 93 -3.01 -13.82 -1.63
N GLN A 94 -3.83 -14.79 -2.06
CA GLN A 94 -5.27 -14.59 -2.26
C GLN A 94 -6.00 -14.27 -0.95
N ALA A 95 -5.61 -14.89 0.17
CA ALA A 95 -6.18 -14.57 1.48
C ALA A 95 -5.87 -13.13 1.90
N VAL A 96 -4.62 -12.68 1.68
CA VAL A 96 -4.22 -11.27 1.89
C VAL A 96 -5.04 -10.33 1.02
N SER A 97 -5.15 -10.64 -0.27
CA SER A 97 -5.92 -9.84 -1.24
C SER A 97 -7.40 -9.73 -0.85
N LYS A 98 -8.01 -10.82 -0.36
CA LYS A 98 -9.39 -10.85 0.12
C LYS A 98 -9.58 -9.94 1.34
N TRP A 99 -8.67 -10.00 2.31
CA TRP A 99 -8.71 -9.12 3.49
C TRP A 99 -8.49 -7.66 3.14
N LYS A 100 -7.55 -7.38 2.23
CA LYS A 100 -7.31 -6.03 1.70
C LYS A 100 -8.59 -5.47 1.09
N ARG A 101 -9.21 -6.18 0.14
CA ARG A 101 -10.46 -5.73 -0.51
C ARG A 101 -11.58 -5.52 0.49
N LYS A 102 -11.79 -6.47 1.41
CA LYS A 102 -12.83 -6.36 2.45
C LYS A 102 -12.64 -5.12 3.33
N SER A 103 -11.40 -4.83 3.73
CA SER A 103 -11.09 -3.72 4.63
C SER A 103 -11.19 -2.37 3.92
N LEU A 104 -10.67 -2.27 2.69
CA LEU A 104 -10.79 -1.06 1.88
C LEU A 104 -12.24 -0.75 1.51
N LYS A 105 -13.04 -1.76 1.17
CA LYS A 105 -14.48 -1.57 0.93
C LYS A 105 -15.20 -1.02 2.15
N TYR A 106 -14.88 -1.54 3.33
CA TYR A 106 -15.43 -1.01 4.58
C TYR A 106 -15.04 0.46 4.78
N LEU A 107 -13.76 0.80 4.61
CA LEU A 107 -13.29 2.18 4.73
C LEU A 107 -13.98 3.11 3.75
N CYS A 108 -14.12 2.71 2.49
CA CYS A 108 -14.90 3.45 1.51
C CYS A 108 -16.31 3.72 2.05
N GLN A 109 -17.05 2.69 2.49
CA GLN A 109 -18.41 2.87 3.00
C GLN A 109 -18.49 3.78 4.24
N THR A 110 -17.59 3.60 5.20
CA THR A 110 -17.59 4.36 6.47
C THR A 110 -17.21 5.82 6.28
N LEU A 111 -16.28 6.11 5.38
CA LEU A 111 -15.81 7.48 5.11
C LEU A 111 -16.68 8.22 4.10
N SER A 112 -17.63 7.52 3.51
CA SER A 112 -18.59 8.03 2.53
C SER A 112 -19.97 8.32 3.12
N SER A 113 -20.17 7.99 4.40
CA SER A 113 -21.44 8.15 5.13
C SER A 113 -21.37 9.35 6.06
#